data_AF-A0A6N0LXE5-F1
#
_entry.id   AF-A0A6N0LXE5-F1
#
_cell.length_a   1.000
_cell.length_b   1.000
_cell.length_c   1.000
_cell.angle_alpha   90.00
_cell.angle_beta   90.00
_cell.angle_gamma   90.00
#
_symmetry.space_group_name_H-M   'P 1'
#
loop_
_entity.id
_entity.type
_entity.pdbx_description
1 polymer ?
#
loop_
_entity_poly.entity_id
_entity_poly.type
_entity_poly.pdbx_seq_one_letter_code
_entity_poly.pdbx_strand_id
1 'polypeptide(L)'
;MAGLYDLVHITDPDATQKYWFRAAKGFYSDAAIATATGVVVSTDAADLKRPLTPVFELIRAGVLKNAVLTAVGTGGKRYRVKLHYAVGKSATVEAAMLALNVPNVAGKASSGAAFKSFGTTTNVTSRS
;
A
#
# COMPACT_ATOMS: atom_id res chain seq x y z
N MET A 1 16.14 -13.95 -11.97
CA MET A 1 15.96 -13.30 -10.65
C MET A 1 14.53 -12.80 -10.56
N ALA A 2 13.67 -13.40 -9.72
CA ALA A 2 12.33 -12.88 -9.51
C ALA A 2 12.41 -11.57 -8.71
N GLY A 3 11.86 -10.48 -9.25
CA GLY A 3 11.88 -9.17 -8.58
C GLY A 3 11.22 -9.21 -7.20
N LEU A 4 11.80 -8.50 -6.24
CA LEU A 4 11.29 -8.35 -4.86
C LEU A 4 10.09 -7.41 -4.74
N TYR A 5 9.73 -6.75 -5.84
CA TYR A 5 8.75 -5.67 -5.87
C TYR A 5 7.82 -5.83 -7.07
N ASP A 6 6.56 -5.45 -6.88
CA ASP A 6 5.60 -5.24 -7.96
C ASP A 6 5.61 -3.77 -8.39
N LEU A 7 5.44 -3.55 -9.68
CA LEU A 7 5.11 -2.23 -10.20
C LEU A 7 3.64 -1.97 -9.90
N VAL A 8 3.36 -0.88 -9.22
CA VAL A 8 2.01 -0.45 -8.90
C VAL A 8 1.78 0.97 -9.37
N HIS A 9 0.53 1.34 -9.58
CA HIS A 9 0.16 2.72 -9.84
C HIS A 9 -1.04 3.14 -9.03
N ILE A 10 -1.15 4.44 -8.84
CA ILE A 10 -2.32 5.12 -8.31
C ILE A 10 -2.81 6.09 -9.38
N THR A 11 -4.13 6.23 -9.49
CA THR A 11 -4.74 7.28 -10.32
C THR A 11 -5.17 8.41 -9.42
N ASP A 12 -4.74 9.62 -9.75
CA ASP A 12 -5.18 10.83 -9.06
C ASP A 12 -6.71 10.96 -9.18
N PRO A 13 -7.46 11.07 -8.05
CA PRO A 13 -8.89 11.29 -8.10
C PRO A 13 -9.29 12.57 -8.85
N ASP A 14 -8.43 13.59 -8.88
CA ASP A 14 -8.76 14.92 -9.43
C ASP A 14 -8.19 15.15 -10.84
N ALA A 15 -7.06 14.51 -11.18
CA ALA A 15 -6.32 14.81 -12.41
C ALA A 15 -6.26 13.67 -13.44
N THR A 16 -6.86 12.49 -13.16
CA THR A 16 -6.73 11.25 -13.98
C THR A 16 -5.29 10.79 -14.24
N GLN A 17 -4.31 11.48 -13.67
CA GLN A 17 -2.90 11.20 -13.86
C GLN A 17 -2.52 9.94 -13.10
N LYS A 18 -1.82 9.03 -13.78
CA LYS A 18 -1.28 7.83 -13.17
C LYS A 18 0.12 8.09 -12.65
N TYR A 19 0.39 7.64 -11.43
CA TYR A 19 1.72 7.68 -10.83
C TYR A 19 2.19 6.27 -10.54
N TRP A 20 3.33 5.88 -11.10
CA TRP A 20 3.90 4.55 -10.94
C TRP A 20 4.94 4.52 -9.85
N PHE A 21 4.90 3.53 -8.97
CA PHE A 21 5.87 3.31 -7.90
C PHE A 21 6.03 1.82 -7.61
N ARG A 22 7.01 1.47 -6.76
CA ARG A 22 7.28 0.08 -6.39
C ARG A 22 6.67 -0.26 -5.04
N ALA A 23 6.04 -1.42 -4.96
CA ALA A 23 5.48 -1.97 -3.73
C ALA A 23 6.02 -3.37 -3.44
N ALA A 24 5.84 -3.84 -2.21
CA ALA A 24 6.17 -5.22 -1.86
C ALA A 24 5.40 -6.20 -2.76
N LYS A 25 6.13 -7.13 -3.37
CA LYS A 25 5.55 -8.10 -4.28
C LYS A 25 4.43 -8.91 -3.62
N GLY A 26 3.31 -9.09 -4.32
CA GLY A 26 2.15 -9.86 -3.87
C GLY A 26 1.27 -9.17 -2.82
N PHE A 27 1.60 -7.94 -2.39
CA PHE A 27 0.79 -7.26 -1.38
C PHE A 27 -0.48 -6.65 -1.97
N TYR A 28 -0.36 -5.92 -3.09
CA TYR A 28 -1.51 -5.31 -3.77
C TYR A 28 -2.11 -6.22 -4.85
N SER A 29 -1.64 -7.47 -4.99
CA SER A 29 -2.27 -8.44 -5.90
C SER A 29 -3.60 -8.99 -5.36
N ASP A 30 -3.84 -8.84 -4.06
CA ASP A 30 -5.15 -9.12 -3.47
C ASP A 30 -6.16 -8.03 -3.87
N ALA A 31 -7.23 -8.43 -4.55
CA ALA A 31 -8.21 -7.51 -5.11
C ALA A 31 -8.95 -6.69 -4.05
N ALA A 32 -9.16 -7.23 -2.84
CA ALA A 32 -9.81 -6.49 -1.76
C ALA A 32 -8.88 -5.39 -1.23
N ILE A 33 -7.59 -5.69 -1.09
CA ILE A 33 -6.58 -4.70 -0.66
C ILE A 33 -6.36 -3.64 -1.73
N ALA A 34 -6.26 -4.02 -3.01
CA ALA A 34 -6.15 -3.09 -4.12
C ALA A 34 -7.34 -2.11 -4.15
N THR A 35 -8.56 -2.63 -3.98
CA THR A 35 -9.79 -1.82 -3.97
C THR A 35 -9.87 -0.90 -2.76
N ALA A 36 -9.51 -1.40 -1.57
CA ALA A 36 -9.51 -0.62 -0.33
C ALA A 36 -8.50 0.53 -0.37
N THR A 37 -7.33 0.30 -0.97
CA THR A 37 -6.23 1.27 -1.01
C THR A 37 -6.26 2.16 -2.24
N GLY A 38 -6.94 1.76 -3.31
CA GLY A 38 -6.90 2.47 -4.60
C GLY A 38 -5.57 2.29 -5.35
N VAL A 39 -4.74 1.33 -4.94
CA VAL A 39 -3.46 1.00 -5.57
C VAL A 39 -3.67 -0.18 -6.50
N VAL A 40 -3.22 -0.06 -7.75
CA VAL A 40 -3.41 -1.06 -8.79
C VAL A 40 -2.06 -1.66 -9.19
N VAL A 41 -1.96 -2.98 -9.24
CA VAL A 41 -0.78 -3.67 -9.77
C VAL A 41 -0.76 -3.54 -11.29
N SER A 42 0.38 -3.10 -11.82
CA SER A 42 0.61 -3.06 -13.26
C SER A 42 1.15 -4.40 -13.75
N THR A 43 0.47 -5.00 -14.72
CA THR A 43 0.91 -6.23 -15.40
C THR A 43 1.45 -5.98 -16.80
N ASP A 44 1.28 -4.76 -17.32
CA ASP A 44 1.70 -4.40 -18.66
C ASP A 44 3.21 -4.19 -18.77
N ALA A 45 3.83 -4.85 -19.75
CA ALA A 45 5.26 -4.69 -20.04
C ALA A 45 5.62 -3.27 -20.50
N ALA A 46 4.66 -2.53 -21.08
CA ALA A 46 4.86 -1.12 -21.45
C ALA A 46 5.06 -0.22 -20.21
N ASP A 47 4.39 -0.56 -19.11
CA ASP A 47 4.45 0.22 -17.87
C ASP A 47 5.78 0.05 -17.14
N LEU A 48 6.50 -1.05 -17.38
CA LEU A 48 7.86 -1.25 -16.86
C LEU A 48 8.86 -0.20 -17.35
N LYS A 49 8.57 0.48 -18.47
CA LYS A 49 9.39 1.56 -19.04
C LYS A 49 8.99 2.95 -18.53
N ARG A 50 7.90 3.07 -17.76
CA ARG A 50 7.42 4.35 -17.24
C ARG A 50 8.38 4.88 -16.17
N PRO A 51 8.56 6.20 -16.08
CA PRO A 51 9.31 6.80 -14.99
C PRO A 51 8.60 6.50 -13.66
N LEU A 52 9.38 6.07 -12.67
CA LEU A 52 8.88 5.82 -11.32
C LEU A 52 8.85 7.13 -10.55
N THR A 53 7.71 7.46 -9.97
CA THR A 53 7.58 8.59 -9.04
C THR A 53 7.98 8.13 -7.64
N PRO A 54 8.91 8.81 -6.97
CA PRO A 54 9.24 8.49 -5.59
C PRO A 54 8.02 8.62 -4.66
N VAL A 55 7.83 7.64 -3.78
CA VAL A 55 6.69 7.61 -2.85
C VAL A 55 6.59 8.86 -1.98
N PHE A 56 7.72 9.47 -1.60
CA PHE A 56 7.73 10.69 -0.80
C PHE A 56 7.18 11.90 -1.56
N GLU A 57 7.38 11.97 -2.89
CA GLU A 57 6.82 13.04 -3.72
C GLU A 57 5.30 12.89 -3.83
N LEU A 58 4.81 11.66 -3.96
CA LEU A 58 3.37 11.38 -3.98
C LEU A 58 2.68 11.73 -2.67
N ILE A 59 3.37 11.51 -1.54
CA ILE A 59 2.88 11.92 -0.22
C ILE A 59 2.88 13.46 -0.10
N ARG A 60 3.94 14.12 -0.57
CA ARG A 60 4.05 15.59 -0.55
C ARG A 60 3.03 16.27 -1.45
N ALA A 61 2.73 15.67 -2.61
CA ALA A 61 1.73 16.14 -3.55
C ALA A 61 0.28 15.88 -3.09
N GLY A 62 0.07 15.16 -1.99
CA GLY A 62 -1.27 14.86 -1.48
C GLY A 62 -2.02 13.78 -2.27
N VAL A 63 -1.33 12.99 -3.10
CA VAL A 63 -1.90 11.89 -3.89
C VAL A 63 -1.94 10.60 -3.06
N LEU A 64 -0.92 10.38 -2.23
CA LEU A 64 -0.75 9.18 -1.43
C LEU A 64 -0.68 9.50 0.07
N LYS A 65 -1.23 8.63 0.90
CA LYS A 65 -1.01 8.61 2.35
C LYS A 65 -0.36 7.31 2.77
N ASN A 66 0.27 7.34 3.94
CA ASN A 66 0.85 6.19 4.59
C ASN A 66 0.12 5.87 5.90
N ALA A 67 0.04 4.58 6.20
CA ALA A 67 -0.41 4.09 7.49
C ALA A 67 0.45 2.92 7.94
N VAL A 68 0.42 2.66 9.23
CA VAL A 68 1.02 1.49 9.86
C VAL A 68 -0.11 0.63 10.41
N LEU A 69 -0.27 -0.54 9.82
CA LEU A 69 -1.15 -1.58 10.29
C LEU A 69 -0.43 -2.48 11.28
N THR A 70 -1.09 -2.87 12.36
CA THR A 70 -0.63 -3.98 13.20
C THR A 70 -1.43 -5.23 12.84
N ALA A 71 -0.74 -6.28 12.39
CA ALA A 71 -1.32 -7.59 12.17
C ALA A 71 -0.92 -8.55 13.28
N VAL A 72 -1.81 -9.45 13.66
CA VAL A 72 -1.56 -10.48 14.69
C VAL A 72 -1.65 -11.84 14.04
N GLY A 73 -0.54 -12.57 14.06
CA GLY A 73 -0.47 -13.94 13.54
C GLY A 73 -0.69 -14.99 14.63
N THR A 74 -0.48 -16.25 14.26
CA THR A 74 -0.58 -17.40 15.17
C THR A 74 0.35 -17.24 16.38
N GLY A 75 -0.13 -17.63 17.56
CA GLY A 75 0.61 -17.45 18.81
C GLY A 75 0.69 -16.01 19.33
N GLY A 76 -0.17 -15.11 18.82
CA GLY A 76 -0.24 -13.72 19.31
C GLY A 76 0.90 -12.81 18.83
N LYS A 77 1.74 -13.30 17.92
CA LYS A 77 2.88 -12.53 17.40
C LYS A 77 2.40 -11.33 16.59
N ARG A 78 2.93 -10.15 16.92
CA ARG A 78 2.55 -8.87 16.30
C ARG A 78 3.51 -8.52 15.16
N TYR A 79 2.96 -8.08 14.04
CA TYR A 79 3.68 -7.63 12.87
C TYR A 79 3.25 -6.21 12.51
N ARG A 80 4.21 -5.34 12.19
CA ARG A 80 3.94 -4.00 11.66
C ARG A 80 4.02 -4.03 10.14
N VAL A 81 2.94 -3.62 9.48
CA VAL A 81 2.82 -3.58 8.02
C VAL A 81 2.64 -2.13 7.60
N LYS A 82 3.51 -1.64 6.71
CA LYS A 82 3.36 -0.31 6.12
C LYS A 82 2.38 -0.39 4.96
N LEU A 83 1.36 0.45 5.00
CA LEU A 83 0.35 0.58 3.96
C LEU A 83 0.51 1.91 3.24
N HIS A 84 0.41 1.88 1.92
CA HIS A 84 0.27 3.06 1.09
C HIS A 84 -1.13 3.04 0.46
N TYR A 85 -1.84 4.16 0.52
CA TYR A 85 -3.20 4.23 0.01
C TYR A 85 -3.49 5.61 -0.58
N ALA A 86 -4.42 5.66 -1.52
CA ALA A 86 -4.90 6.88 -2.15
C ALA A 86 -5.55 7.81 -1.15
N VAL A 87 -5.28 9.12 -1.24
CA VAL A 87 -5.90 10.09 -0.33
C VAL A 87 -7.43 10.04 -0.38
N GLY A 88 -8.02 9.82 -1.55
CA GLY A 88 -9.47 9.61 -1.73
C GLY A 88 -10.06 8.40 -0.97
N LYS A 89 -9.23 7.47 -0.48
CA LYS A 89 -9.67 6.29 0.30
C LYS A 89 -9.57 6.49 1.81
N SER A 90 -9.17 7.67 2.29
CA SER A 90 -8.91 7.93 3.72
C SER A 90 -10.10 7.58 4.63
N ALA A 91 -11.33 7.82 4.18
CA ALA A 91 -12.53 7.58 4.97
C ALA A 91 -12.91 6.10 5.12
N THR A 92 -12.43 5.23 4.23
CA THR A 92 -12.91 3.84 4.12
C THR A 92 -11.79 2.80 4.28
N VAL A 93 -10.53 3.20 4.08
CA VAL A 93 -9.38 2.28 4.11
C VAL A 93 -9.21 1.62 5.47
N GLU A 94 -9.44 2.33 6.57
CA GLU A 94 -9.27 1.76 7.91
C GLU A 94 -10.24 0.59 8.15
N ALA A 95 -11.54 0.84 8.01
CA ALA A 95 -12.56 -0.19 8.21
C ALA A 95 -12.37 -1.37 7.24
N ALA A 96 -12.02 -1.09 5.98
CA ALA A 96 -11.76 -2.12 4.99
C ALA A 96 -10.55 -2.98 5.38
N MET A 97 -9.43 -2.37 5.79
CA MET A 97 -8.23 -3.12 6.14
C MET A 97 -8.40 -3.94 7.43
N LEU A 98 -9.15 -3.46 8.42
CA LEU A 98 -9.41 -4.20 9.66
C LEU A 98 -10.29 -5.44 9.45
N ALA A 99 -11.02 -5.52 8.34
CA ALA A 99 -11.80 -6.69 7.95
C ALA A 99 -10.97 -7.73 7.17
N LEU A 100 -9.71 -7.44 6.85
CA LEU A 100 -8.86 -8.26 5.99
C LEU A 100 -7.70 -8.91 6.76
N ASN A 101 -7.06 -9.86 6.09
CA ASN A 101 -5.81 -10.48 6.53
C ASN A 101 -4.66 -9.99 5.66
N VAL A 102 -3.44 -10.10 6.19
CA VAL A 102 -2.22 -9.87 5.42
C VAL A 102 -2.18 -10.89 4.28
N PRO A 103 -2.05 -10.44 3.03
CA PRO A 103 -2.05 -11.33 1.87
C PRO A 103 -0.81 -12.22 1.90
N ASN A 104 -0.88 -13.36 1.22
CA ASN A 104 0.22 -14.31 1.22
C ASN A 104 1.38 -13.82 0.36
N VAL A 105 2.31 -13.09 1.00
CA VAL A 105 3.54 -12.61 0.37
C VAL A 105 4.64 -13.64 0.60
N ALA A 106 5.24 -14.12 -0.49
CA ALA A 106 6.32 -15.10 -0.43
C ALA A 106 7.46 -14.63 0.48
N GLY A 107 7.88 -15.49 1.41
CA GLY A 107 8.98 -15.21 2.35
C GLY A 107 8.65 -14.22 3.47
N LYS A 108 7.37 -13.90 3.72
CA LYS A 108 6.95 -13.05 4.85
C LYS A 108 6.22 -13.85 5.92
N ALA A 109 6.74 -13.80 7.14
CA ALA A 109 6.14 -14.44 8.32
C ALA A 109 4.79 -13.83 8.75
N SER A 110 4.44 -12.66 8.21
CA SER A 110 3.17 -11.98 8.46
C SER A 110 2.02 -12.51 7.60
N SER A 111 2.27 -13.33 6.59
CA SER A 111 1.24 -13.86 5.68
C SER A 111 0.13 -14.58 6.44
N GLY A 112 -1.12 -14.22 6.16
CA GLY A 112 -2.31 -14.77 6.84
C GLY A 112 -2.59 -14.19 8.23
N ALA A 113 -1.77 -13.27 8.75
CA ALA A 113 -2.06 -12.59 10.00
C ALA A 113 -3.26 -11.63 9.84
N ALA A 114 -4.15 -11.58 10.84
CA ALA A 114 -5.31 -10.69 10.80
C ALA A 114 -4.91 -9.26 11.16
N PHE A 115 -5.39 -8.26 10.43
CA PHE A 115 -5.20 -6.87 10.81
C PHE A 115 -6.02 -6.56 12.08
N LYS A 116 -5.42 -5.86 13.04
CA LYS A 116 -6.03 -5.56 14.35
C LYS A 116 -5.99 -4.09 14.72
N SER A 117 -5.10 -3.30 14.14
CA SER A 117 -5.08 -1.85 14.37
C SER A 117 -4.62 -1.10 13.13
N PHE A 118 -5.13 0.12 12.98
CA PHE A 118 -4.73 1.06 11.95
C PHE A 118 -4.17 2.31 12.62
N GLY A 119 -2.92 2.66 12.30
CA GLY A 119 -2.29 3.88 12.78
C GLY A 119 -1.91 4.75 11.60
N THR A 120 -2.56 5.91 11.44
CA THR A 120 -2.11 6.91 10.48
C THR A 120 -0.80 7.51 10.96
N THR A 121 0.22 7.49 10.12
CA THR A 121 1.41 8.30 10.36
C THR A 121 1.10 9.72 9.92
N THR A 122 1.02 10.65 10.87
CA THR A 122 0.96 12.09 10.57
C THR A 122 2.20 12.46 9.77
N ASN A 123 2.01 13.16 8.65
CA ASN A 123 3.11 13.71 7.87
C ASN A 123 4.00 14.53 8.80
N VAL A 124 5.30 14.23 8.83
CA VAL A 124 6.28 15.12 9.45
C VAL A 124 6.35 16.37 8.58
N THR A 125 5.53 17.36 8.88
CA THR A 125 5.76 18.73 8.45
C THR A 125 7.08 19.16 9.09
N SER A 126 8.12 19.33 8.26
CA SER A 126 9.32 20.15 8.50
C SER A 126 9.73 20.34 9.96
N ARG A 127 10.83 19.72 10.41
CA ARG A 127 11.55 20.27 11.57
C ARG A 127 12.11 21.63 11.14
N SER A 128 11.55 22.69 11.73
CA SER A 128 12.07 24.06 11.69
C SER A 128 13.51 24.12 12.17
#